data_AF-A0A231NU73-F1
#
_entry.id   AF-A0A231NU73-F1
#
_cell.length_a   1.000
_cell.length_b   1.000
_cell.length_c   1.000
_cell.angle_alpha   90.00
_cell.angle_beta   90.00
_cell.angle_gamma   90.00
#
_symmetry.space_group_name_H-M   'P 1'
#
loop_
_entity.id
_entity.type
_entity.pdbx_description
1 polymer ?
#
loop_
_entity_poly.entity_id
_entity_poly.type
_entity_poly.pdbx_seq_one_letter_code
_entity_poly.pdbx_strand_id
1 'polypeptide(L)'
;MKKLWKCGVCGYKMEGLEAPENCPKCGAPREQFAALSDEEAKKVYDSYVTNDIHMEVIGLAEKIVHLSRKGAEINLDPGCLHIFQKAEADCYVIKEMCKAEIAGHISKGKW
;
A
#
# COMPACT_ATOMS: atom_id res chain seq x y z
N MET A 1 20.29 12.00 -16.52
CA MET A 1 19.47 10.94 -15.91
C MET A 1 18.33 11.58 -15.16
N LYS A 2 17.13 10.96 -15.15
CA LYS A 2 15.99 11.46 -14.36
C LYS A 2 16.25 11.22 -12.87
N LYS A 3 15.69 12.06 -12.00
CA LYS A 3 15.73 11.92 -10.53
C LYS A 3 14.32 11.83 -9.98
N LEU A 4 14.20 11.27 -8.77
CA LEU A 4 12.97 11.29 -8.00
C LEU A 4 12.92 12.55 -7.13
N TRP A 5 11.98 13.43 -7.41
CA TRP A 5 11.77 14.69 -6.68
C TRP A 5 10.68 14.51 -5.64
N LYS A 6 10.91 14.98 -4.41
CA LYS A 6 9.96 14.96 -3.30
C LYS A 6 9.59 16.38 -2.90
N CYS A 7 8.30 16.68 -2.83
CA CYS A 7 7.81 17.92 -2.24
C CYS A 7 8.08 17.93 -0.74
N GLY A 8 8.80 18.93 -0.25
CA GLY A 8 9.10 19.14 1.16
C GLY A 8 7.88 19.48 2.02
N VAL A 9 6.81 20.00 1.41
CA VAL A 9 5.58 20.37 2.13
C VAL A 9 4.66 19.17 2.36
N CYS A 10 4.37 18.39 1.32
CA CYS A 10 3.31 17.36 1.38
C CYS A 10 3.78 15.92 1.10
N GLY A 11 5.06 15.74 0.77
CA GLY A 11 5.67 14.45 0.49
C GLY A 11 5.44 13.88 -0.90
N TYR A 12 4.65 14.55 -1.78
CA TYR A 12 4.41 14.10 -3.15
C TYR A 12 5.71 13.84 -3.89
N LYS A 13 5.78 12.73 -4.63
CA LYS A 13 6.96 12.32 -5.38
C LYS A 13 6.67 12.25 -6.88
N MET A 14 7.64 12.65 -7.68
CA MET A 14 7.59 12.46 -9.13
C MET A 14 8.97 12.28 -9.75
N GLU A 15 9.03 11.51 -10.83
CA GLU A 15 10.23 11.40 -11.65
C GLU A 15 10.32 12.52 -12.67
N GLY A 16 11.52 13.08 -12.85
CA GLY A 16 11.75 14.12 -13.84
C GLY A 16 13.22 14.47 -13.99
N LEU A 17 13.56 15.14 -15.09
CA LEU A 17 14.84 15.86 -15.19
C LEU A 17 14.87 17.02 -14.18
N GLU A 18 13.71 17.66 -13.96
CA GLU A 18 13.49 18.78 -13.04
C GLU A 18 12.19 18.58 -12.25
N ALA A 19 12.08 19.28 -11.13
CA ALA A 19 10.85 19.38 -10.34
C ALA A 19 9.76 20.20 -11.09
N PRO A 20 8.47 19.96 -10.81
CA PRO A 20 7.38 20.70 -11.46
C PRO A 20 7.39 22.15 -10.95
N GLU A 21 6.78 23.07 -11.70
CA GLU A 21 6.65 24.47 -11.26
C GLU A 21 5.84 24.58 -9.96
N ASN A 22 4.76 23.81 -9.87
CA ASN A 22 3.90 23.73 -8.68
C ASN A 22 3.59 22.27 -8.36
N CYS A 23 3.54 21.94 -7.07
CA CYS A 23 3.15 20.62 -6.61
C CYS A 23 1.68 20.33 -6.97
N PRO A 24 1.36 19.22 -7.66
CA PRO A 24 -0.02 18.91 -8.06
C PRO A 24 -0.93 18.57 -6.87
N LYS A 25 -0.35 18.21 -5.71
CA LYS A 25 -1.12 17.87 -4.50
C LYS A 25 -1.41 19.10 -3.62
N CYS A 26 -0.43 19.97 -3.39
CA CYS A 26 -0.57 21.07 -2.42
C CYS A 26 -0.27 22.47 -2.97
N GLY A 27 0.12 22.60 -4.24
CA GLY A 27 0.43 23.89 -4.87
C GLY A 27 1.76 24.53 -4.45
N ALA A 28 2.57 23.87 -3.62
CA ALA A 28 3.90 24.39 -3.23
C ALA A 28 4.80 24.60 -4.46
N PRO A 29 5.60 25.68 -4.50
CA PRO A 29 6.40 26.02 -5.66
C PRO A 29 7.61 25.09 -5.81
N ARG A 30 8.25 25.11 -6.99
CA ARG A 30 9.38 24.24 -7.35
C ARG A 30 10.50 24.19 -6.31
N GLU A 31 10.81 25.31 -5.68
CA GLU A 31 11.91 25.44 -4.72
C GLU A 31 11.69 24.61 -3.44
N GLN A 32 10.44 24.19 -3.19
CA GLN A 32 10.11 23.31 -2.08
C GLN A 32 10.37 21.83 -2.41
N PHE A 33 10.82 21.49 -3.61
CA PHE A 33 11.18 20.12 -3.97
C PHE A 33 12.65 19.84 -3.71
N ALA A 34 12.93 18.63 -3.22
CA ALA A 34 14.27 18.09 -3.10
C ALA A 34 14.40 16.83 -3.97
N ALA A 35 15.51 16.71 -4.70
CA ALA A 35 15.86 15.47 -5.37
C ALA A 35 16.41 14.47 -4.35
N LEU A 36 15.91 13.24 -4.38
CA LEU A 36 16.40 12.15 -3.55
C LEU A 36 17.73 11.61 -4.06
N SER A 37 18.53 11.01 -3.17
CA SER A 37 19.70 10.21 -3.58
C SER A 37 19.25 8.95 -4.34
N ASP A 38 20.16 8.34 -5.10
CA ASP A 38 19.85 7.10 -5.83
C ASP A 38 19.47 5.96 -4.86
N GLU A 39 20.11 5.89 -3.69
CA GLU A 39 19.79 4.90 -2.65
C GLU A 39 18.41 5.15 -2.00
N GLU A 40 18.06 6.42 -1.76
CA GLU A 40 16.74 6.79 -1.24
C GLU A 40 15.65 6.51 -2.27
N ALA A 41 15.88 6.89 -3.53
CA ALA A 41 14.98 6.64 -4.64
C ALA A 41 14.74 5.13 -4.82
N LYS A 42 15.81 4.33 -4.80
CA LYS A 42 15.70 2.87 -4.86
C LYS A 42 14.77 2.30 -3.79
N LYS A 43 14.93 2.73 -2.53
CA LYS A 43 14.06 2.26 -1.43
C LYS A 43 12.60 2.64 -1.66
N VAL A 44 12.34 3.82 -2.22
CA VAL A 44 10.98 4.25 -2.56
C VAL A 44 10.41 3.39 -3.67
N TYR A 45 11.15 3.15 -4.76
CA TYR A 45 10.68 2.30 -5.86
C TYR A 45 10.39 0.87 -5.42
N ASP A 46 11.28 0.27 -4.64
CA ASP A 46 11.06 -1.06 -4.08
C ASP A 46 9.77 -1.08 -3.23
N SER A 47 9.51 0.01 -2.49
CA SER A 47 8.31 0.12 -1.65
C SER A 47 7.03 0.40 -2.45
N TYR A 48 7.09 1.09 -3.58
CA TYR A 48 5.94 1.20 -4.48
C TYR A 48 5.46 -0.18 -4.90
N VAL A 49 6.39 -1.02 -5.37
CA VAL A 49 6.08 -2.39 -5.82
C VAL A 49 5.54 -3.24 -4.68
N THR A 50 6.17 -3.22 -3.50
CA THR A 50 5.69 -4.05 -2.38
C THR A 50 4.38 -3.53 -1.80
N ASN A 51 4.13 -2.22 -1.77
CA ASN A 51 2.86 -1.66 -1.34
C ASN A 51 1.72 -2.08 -2.29
N ASP A 52 1.95 -2.05 -3.60
CA ASP A 52 0.97 -2.51 -4.59
C ASP A 52 0.64 -4.00 -4.41
N ILE A 53 1.66 -4.83 -4.19
CA ILE A 53 1.48 -6.27 -3.89
C ILE A 53 0.69 -6.46 -2.59
N HIS A 54 1.03 -5.73 -1.52
CA HIS A 54 0.27 -5.81 -0.26
C HIS A 54 -1.20 -5.40 -0.45
N MET A 55 -1.48 -4.37 -1.26
CA MET A 55 -2.85 -3.96 -1.59
C MET A 55 -3.60 -5.06 -2.37
N GLU A 56 -2.93 -5.74 -3.31
CA GLU A 56 -3.51 -6.86 -4.04
C GLU A 56 -3.82 -8.05 -3.11
N VAL A 57 -2.89 -8.40 -2.21
CA VAL A 57 -3.10 -9.44 -1.19
C VAL A 57 -4.29 -9.10 -0.30
N ILE A 58 -4.42 -7.84 0.15
CA ILE A 58 -5.57 -7.36 0.92
C ILE A 58 -6.87 -7.54 0.12
N GLY A 59 -6.86 -7.20 -1.17
CA GLY A 59 -8.02 -7.35 -2.05
C GLY A 59 -8.44 -8.80 -2.26
N LEU A 60 -7.48 -9.73 -2.41
CA LEU A 60 -7.75 -11.16 -2.50
C LEU A 60 -8.30 -11.72 -1.18
N ALA A 61 -7.71 -11.33 -0.06
CA ALA A 61 -8.19 -11.70 1.26
C ALA A 61 -9.64 -11.21 1.50
N GLU A 62 -9.98 -10.00 1.05
CA GLU A 62 -11.36 -9.49 1.13
C GLU A 62 -12.34 -10.31 0.29
N LYS A 63 -11.94 -10.76 -0.91
CA LYS A 63 -12.76 -11.67 -1.72
C LYS A 63 -13.00 -13.00 -1.00
N ILE A 64 -11.99 -13.55 -0.32
CA ILE A 64 -12.13 -14.78 0.48
C ILE A 64 -13.07 -14.55 1.66
N VAL A 65 -12.96 -13.43 2.38
CA VAL A 65 -13.87 -13.06 3.46
C VAL A 65 -15.32 -13.03 2.96
N HIS A 66 -15.57 -12.35 1.83
CA HIS A 66 -16.92 -12.26 1.25
C HIS A 66 -17.49 -13.63 0.86
N LEU A 67 -16.70 -14.46 0.20
CA LEU A 67 -17.12 -15.83 -0.17
C LEU A 67 -17.34 -16.70 1.07
N SER A 68 -16.50 -16.53 2.09
CA SER A 68 -16.58 -17.30 3.33
C SER A 68 -17.84 -16.95 4.11
N ARG A 69 -18.22 -15.67 4.18
CA ARG A 69 -19.50 -15.23 4.78
C ARG A 69 -20.69 -15.86 4.08
N LYS A 70 -20.74 -15.76 2.75
CA LYS A 70 -21.80 -16.40 1.95
C LYS A 70 -21.88 -17.91 2.18
N GLY A 71 -20.73 -18.58 2.27
CA GLY A 71 -20.67 -20.01 2.58
C GLY A 71 -21.17 -20.33 3.99
N ALA A 72 -20.76 -19.55 4.99
CA ALA A 72 -21.19 -19.71 6.38
C ALA A 72 -22.70 -19.48 6.56
N GLU A 73 -23.30 -18.54 5.83
CA GLU A 73 -24.75 -18.27 5.84
C GLU A 73 -25.58 -19.50 5.40
N ILE A 74 -25.04 -20.33 4.51
CA ILE A 74 -25.72 -21.57 4.07
C ILE A 74 -25.80 -22.59 5.21
N ASN A 75 -24.80 -22.60 6.10
CA ASN A 75 -24.74 -23.44 7.31
C ASN A 75 -25.10 -24.92 7.05
N LEU A 76 -24.45 -25.53 6.06
CA LEU A 76 -24.72 -26.91 5.63
C LEU A 76 -24.54 -27.93 6.76
N ASP A 77 -23.39 -27.85 7.44
CA ASP A 77 -23.02 -28.71 8.56
C ASP A 77 -21.94 -28.01 9.42
N PRO A 78 -21.67 -28.50 10.66
CA PRO A 78 -20.71 -27.85 11.56
C PRO A 78 -19.28 -27.77 11.03
N GLY A 79 -18.84 -28.77 10.25
CA GLY A 79 -17.50 -28.78 9.66
C GLY A 79 -17.38 -27.74 8.56
N CYS A 80 -18.37 -27.67 7.66
CA CYS A 80 -18.44 -26.66 6.61
C CYS A 80 -18.46 -25.24 7.19
N LEU A 81 -19.32 -24.99 8.18
CA LEU A 81 -19.41 -23.69 8.87
C LEU A 81 -18.06 -23.31 9.50
N HIS A 82 -17.42 -24.25 10.20
CA HIS A 82 -16.13 -24.01 10.87
C HIS A 82 -15.04 -23.57 9.88
N ILE A 83 -14.95 -24.21 8.71
CA ILE A 83 -13.94 -23.87 7.71
C ILE A 83 -14.13 -22.46 7.17
N PHE A 84 -15.38 -22.06 6.87
CA PHE A 84 -15.66 -20.70 6.42
C PHE A 84 -15.35 -19.64 7.49
N GLN A 85 -15.74 -19.88 8.74
CA GLN A 85 -15.43 -18.97 9.85
C GLN A 85 -13.91 -18.84 10.07
N LYS A 86 -13.18 -19.95 9.97
CA LYS A 86 -11.72 -19.94 10.09
C LYS A 86 -11.07 -19.18 8.92
N ALA A 87 -11.51 -19.43 7.69
CA ALA A 87 -10.98 -18.75 6.51
C ALA A 87 -11.22 -17.23 6.56
N GLU A 88 -12.39 -16.81 7.03
CA GLU A 88 -12.68 -15.40 7.30
C GLU A 88 -11.70 -14.80 8.32
N ALA A 89 -11.55 -15.45 9.48
CA ALA A 89 -10.66 -14.98 10.55
C ALA A 89 -9.19 -14.88 10.09
N ASP A 90 -8.68 -15.90 9.40
CA ASP A 90 -7.30 -15.92 8.90
C ASP A 90 -7.06 -14.79 7.88
N CYS A 91 -8.02 -14.55 6.98
CA CYS A 91 -7.92 -13.48 5.99
C CYS A 91 -7.95 -12.08 6.63
N TYR A 92 -8.68 -11.90 7.72
CA TYR A 92 -8.62 -10.66 8.50
C TYR A 92 -7.22 -10.42 9.08
N VAL A 93 -6.60 -11.45 9.65
CA VAL A 93 -5.23 -11.34 10.18
C VAL A 93 -4.24 -10.98 9.06
N ILE A 94 -4.32 -11.65 7.90
CA ILE A 94 -3.46 -11.36 6.74
C ILE A 94 -3.58 -9.90 6.31
N LYS A 95 -4.80 -9.36 6.25
CA LYS A 95 -5.04 -7.96 5.89
C LYS A 95 -4.37 -7.00 6.86
N GLU A 96 -4.52 -7.22 8.16
CA GLU A 96 -3.92 -6.35 9.17
C GLU A 96 -2.39 -6.42 9.17
N MET A 97 -1.81 -7.59 8.93
CA MET A 97 -0.35 -7.73 8.73
C MET A 97 0.15 -6.91 7.53
N CYS A 98 -0.53 -7.00 6.38
CA CYS A 98 -0.15 -6.23 5.19
C CYS A 98 -0.26 -4.72 5.43
N LYS A 99 -1.32 -4.27 6.11
CA LYS A 99 -1.48 -2.85 6.48
C LYS A 99 -0.38 -2.37 7.43
N ALA A 100 0.02 -3.21 8.39
CA ALA A 100 1.09 -2.87 9.32
C ALA A 100 2.43 -2.66 8.59
N GLU A 101 2.75 -3.49 7.60
CA GLU A 101 3.95 -3.31 6.78
C GLU A 101 3.88 -2.04 5.91
N ILE A 102 2.75 -1.78 5.25
CA ILE A 102 2.55 -0.53 4.49
C ILE A 102 2.74 0.70 5.40
N ALA A 103 2.19 0.68 6.62
CA ALA A 103 2.39 1.76 7.59
C ALA A 103 3.88 1.90 8.00
N GLY A 104 4.59 0.77 8.12
CA GLY A 104 6.03 0.73 8.32
C GLY A 104 6.84 1.39 7.19
N HIS A 105 6.47 1.12 5.93
CA HIS A 105 7.06 1.78 4.75
C HIS A 105 6.82 3.30 4.77
N ILE A 106 5.57 3.71 5.06
CA ILE A 106 5.15 5.11 5.07
C ILE A 106 5.88 5.90 6.16
N SER A 107 5.89 5.40 7.40
CA SER A 107 6.55 6.03 8.55
C SER A 107 8.05 6.19 8.37
N LYS A 108 8.69 5.28 7.63
CA LYS A 108 10.13 5.33 7.30
C LYS A 108 10.43 6.16 6.04
N GLY A 109 9.42 6.81 5.44
CA GLY A 109 9.58 7.65 4.25
C GLY A 109 9.85 6.90 2.95
N LYS A 110 9.63 5.58 2.94
CA LYS A 110 9.82 4.69 1.79
C LYS A 110 8.46 4.41 1.12
N TRP A 111 7.83 5.42 0.52
CA TRP A 111 6.48 5.30 -0.03
C TRP A 111 6.21 6.34 -1.08
#